data_AF-A0A661ANA6-F1
#
_entry.id   AF-A0A661ANA6-F1
#
_cell.length_a   1.000
_cell.length_b   1.000
_cell.length_c   1.000
_cell.angle_alpha   90.00
_cell.angle_beta   90.00
_cell.angle_gamma   90.00
#
_symmetry.space_group_name_H-M   'P 1'
#
loop_
_entity.id
_entity.type
_entity.pdbx_description
1 polymer ?
#
loop_
_entity_poly.entity_id
_entity_poly.type
_entity_poly.pdbx_seq_one_letter_code
_entity_poly.pdbx_strand_id
1 'polypeptide(L)' 'MTRPDRLPEEIELEKSLRPRTFREFINQDKVKENLSVFVEATKKRKEPLDHILLFGPPGLGKT' A
#
# COMPACT_ATOMS: atom_id res chain seq x y z
N MET A 1 -5.26 3.29 28.00
CA MET A 1 -4.15 2.43 28.49
C MET A 1 -4.41 1.01 28.01
N THR A 2 -3.35 0.20 27.88
CA THR A 2 -3.24 -1.15 27.27
C THR A 2 -3.17 -1.22 25.74
N ARG A 3 -1.99 -0.91 25.18
CA ARG A 3 -1.41 -1.82 24.19
C ARG A 3 -0.31 -2.58 24.93
N PRO A 4 -0.51 -3.86 25.30
CA PRO A 4 0.62 -4.66 25.78
C PRO A 4 1.70 -4.67 24.70
N ASP A 5 2.96 -4.78 25.09
CA ASP A 5 4.05 -4.95 24.14
C ASP A 5 3.67 -6.08 23.17
N ARG A 6 3.45 -5.71 21.90
CA ARG A 6 2.97 -6.63 20.88
C ARG A 6 3.96 -7.78 20.78
N LEU A 7 3.45 -9.00 20.87
CA LEU A 7 4.29 -10.19 20.76
C LEU A 7 5.02 -10.17 19.41
N PRO A 8 6.30 -10.57 19.34
CA PRO A 8 7.05 -10.59 18.08
C PRO A 8 6.30 -11.33 16.95
N GLU A 9 5.63 -12.43 17.28
CA GLU A 9 4.82 -13.24 16.36
C GLU A 9 3.62 -12.48 15.79
N GLU A 10 2.97 -11.63 16.60
CA GLU A 10 1.83 -10.79 16.17
C GLU A 10 2.30 -9.71 15.18
N ILE A 11 3.49 -9.14 15.40
CA ILE A 11 4.11 -8.16 14.49
C ILE A 11 4.45 -8.83 13.15
N GLU A 12 4.96 -10.06 13.19
CA GLU A 12 5.34 -10.80 12.00
C GLU A 12 4.11 -11.20 11.16
N LEU A 13 3.04 -11.60 11.84
CA LEU A 13 1.73 -11.86 11.23
C LEU A 13 1.09 -10.59 10.64
N GLU A 14 1.10 -9.46 11.35
CA GLU A 14 0.61 -8.18 10.81
C GLU A 14 1.40 -7.77 9.54
N LYS A 15 2.71 -8.01 9.52
CA LYS A 15 3.56 -7.75 8.34
C LYS A 15 3.27 -8.68 7.18
N SER A 16 2.86 -9.93 7.41
CA SER A 16 2.48 -10.84 6.34
C SER A 16 1.12 -10.53 5.74
N LEU A 17 0.23 -9.91 6.52
CA LEU A 17 -1.11 -9.48 6.06
C LEU A 17 -1.07 -8.18 5.23
N ARG A 18 0.00 -7.38 5.35
CA ARG A 18 0.18 -6.16 4.56
C ARG A 18 0.84 -6.50 3.22
N PRO A 19 0.15 -6.24 2.09
CA PRO A 19 0.71 -6.51 0.78
C PRO A 19 1.95 -5.65 0.53
N ARG A 20 3.01 -6.29 0.02
CA ARG A 20 4.29 -5.64 -0.31
C ARG A 20 4.35 -5.14 -1.74
N THR A 21 3.52 -5.70 -2.60
CA THR A 21 3.42 -5.35 -4.01
C THR A 21 1.98 -5.03 -4.39
N PHE A 22 1.78 -4.26 -5.47
CA PHE A 22 0.43 -4.02 -5.98
C PHE A 22 -0.30 -5.33 -6.34
N ARG A 23 0.42 -6.38 -6.74
CA ARG A 23 -0.19 -7.68 -7.08
C ARG A 23 -0.81 -8.38 -5.88
N GLU A 24 -0.23 -8.22 -4.69
CA GLU A 24 -0.75 -8.78 -3.44
C GLU A 24 -1.95 -7.96 -2.90
N PHE A 25 -2.14 -6.72 -3.37
CA PHE A 25 -3.27 -5.90 -2.96
C PHE A 25 -4.56 -6.39 -3.66
N ILE A 26 -5.47 -6.95 -2.86
CA ILE A 26 -6.69 -7.55 -3.37
C ILE A 26 -7.70 -6.47 -3.77
N ASN A 27 -8.36 -6.65 -4.92
CA ASN A 27 -9.27 -5.69 -5.56
C ASN A 27 -8.58 -4.40 -6.02
N GLN A 28 -9.39 -3.36 -6.31
CA GLN A 28 -8.93 -2.04 -6.73
C GLN A 28 -8.09 -2.07 -8.02
N ASP A 29 -8.41 -2.98 -8.96
CA ASP A 29 -7.59 -3.24 -10.16
C ASP A 29 -7.30 -2.00 -10.99
N LYS A 30 -8.31 -1.16 -11.20
CA LYS A 30 -8.16 0.12 -11.90
C LYS A 30 -7.17 1.07 -11.21
N VAL A 31 -7.20 1.14 -9.88
CA VAL A 31 -6.29 1.99 -9.10
C VAL A 31 -4.87 1.43 -9.16
N LYS A 32 -4.72 0.12 -8.99
CA LYS A 32 -3.43 -0.58 -9.09
C LYS A 32 -2.78 -0.40 -10.45
N GLU A 33 -3.56 -0.52 -11.53
CA GLU A 33 -3.07 -0.35 -12.90
C GLU A 33 -2.57 1.08 -13.14
N ASN A 34 -3.39 2.08 -12.78
CA ASN A 34 -2.99 3.49 -12.90
C ASN A 34 -1.72 3.80 -12.11
N LEU A 35 -1.65 3.38 -10.84
CA LEU A 35 -0.46 3.57 -10.01
C LEU A 35 0.78 2.88 -10.59
N SER A 36 0.61 1.68 -11.15
CA SER A 36 1.72 0.96 -11.81
C SER A 36 2.27 1.75 -12.99
N VAL A 37 1.40 2.34 -13.82
CA VAL A 37 1.82 3.17 -14.96
C VAL A 37 2.60 4.41 -14.48
N PHE A 38 2.11 5.12 -13.46
CA PHE A 38 2.82 6.30 -12.92
C PHE A 38 4.17 5.95 -12.31
N VAL A 39 4.24 4.88 -11.52
CA VAL A 39 5.48 4.41 -10.90
C VAL A 39 6.49 3.99 -11.96
N GLU A 40 6.08 3.26 -13.00
CA GLU A 40 7.00 2.86 -14.07
C GLU A 40 7.48 4.06 -14.90
N ALA A 41 6.62 5.05 -15.15
CA ALA A 41 7.00 6.26 -15.87
C ALA A 41 8.03 7.10 -15.08
N THR A 42 7.83 7.27 -13.78
CA THR A 42 8.71 8.07 -12.90
C THR A 42 10.05 7.37 -12.68
N LYS A 43 10.05 6.04 -12.52
CA LYS A 43 11.29 5.23 -12.52
C LYS A 43 12.11 5.41 -13.80
N LYS A 44 11.45 5.38 -14.98
CA LYS A 44 12.13 5.58 -16.27
C LYS A 44 12.76 6.97 -16.39
N ARG A 45 12.07 8.00 -15.90
CA ARG A 45 12.59 9.38 -15.87
C ARG A 45 13.60 9.66 -14.76
N LYS A 46 13.71 8.75 -13.78
CA LYS A 46 14.50 8.93 -12.54
C LYS A 46 14.06 10.17 -11.75
N GLU A 47 12.75 10.40 -11.72
CA GLU A 47 12.12 11.51 -11.01
C GLU A 47 11.24 10.98 -9.86
N PRO A 48 10.98 11.80 -8.83
CA PRO A 48 9.99 11.48 -7.82
C PRO A 48 8.60 11.23 -8.42
N LEU A 49 7.79 10.42 -7.74
CA LEU A 49 6.38 10.30 -8.05
C LEU A 49 5.65 11.61 -7.71
N ASP A 50 4.82 12.09 -8.63
CA ASP A 50 3.97 13.27 -8.40
C ASP A 50 3.04 13.06 -7.20
N HIS A 51 2.49 14.16 -6.67
CA HIS A 51 1.55 14.10 -5.56
C HIS A 51 0.26 13.35 -5.95
N ILE A 52 -0.10 12.34 -5.15
CA ILE A 52 -1.31 11.52 -5.35
C ILE A 52 -2.26 11.72 -4.18
N LEU A 53 -3.52 11.99 -4.47
CA LEU A 53 -4.61 12.01 -3.49
C LEU A 53 -5.41 10.71 -3.57
N LEU A 54 -5.35 9.90 -2.50
CA LEU A 54 -6.20 8.73 -2.34
C LEU A 54 -7.42 9.08 -1.47
N PHE A 55 -8.61 9.06 -2.05
CA PHE A 55 -9.87 9.37 -1.34
C PHE A 55 -10.88 8.21 -1.41
N GLY A 56 -11.79 8.16 -0.43
CA GLY A 56 -12.91 7.21 -0.40
C GLY A 56 -13.34 6.84 1.02
N PRO A 57 -14.41 6.04 1.17
CA PRO A 57 -14.92 5.54 2.46
C PRO A 57 -13.85 4.86 3.35
N PRO A 58 -14.03 4.82 4.69
CA PRO A 58 -13.11 4.11 5.59
C PRO A 58 -13.03 2.61 5.26
N GLY A 59 -11.90 1.97 5.56
CA GLY A 59 -11.71 0.52 5.35
C GLY A 59 -11.27 0.09 3.95
N LEU A 60 -11.00 1.02 3.02
CA LEU A 60 -10.59 0.72 1.64
C LEU A 60 -9.08 0.56 1.41
N GLY A 61 -8.27 0.45 2.47
CA GLY A 61 -6.82 0.23 2.34
C GLY A 61 -6.07 1.41 1.70
N LYS A 62 -6.41 2.66 2.06
CA LYS A 62 -5.69 3.87 1.62
C LYS A 62 -4.31 4.04 2.27
N THR A 63 -4.01 3.28 3.32
CA THR A 63 -2.83 3.35 4.18
C THR A 63 -2.27 1.95 4.34
#